data_AF-A0A2P0QM27-F1
#
_entry.id   AF-A0A2P0QM27-F1
#
_cell.length_a   1.000
_cell.length_b   1.000
_cell.length_c   1.000
_cell.angle_alpha   90.00
_cell.angle_beta   90.00
_cell.angle_gamma   90.00
#
_symmetry.space_group_name_H-M   'P 1'
#
loop_
_entity.id
_entity.type
_entity.pdbx_description
1 polymer ?
#
loop_
_entity_poly.entity_id
_entity_poly.type
_entity_poly.pdbx_seq_one_letter_code
_entity_poly.pdbx_strand_id
1 'polypeptide(L)'
;YSAFTCPHTSCGCFEGIAFYIPEVEGFGIVMRGYRDVTVNGLPFSTMADSTAGGRQVDGFHGISLEYMRSPKFIAADGGYERVVWMPSDLKEQLRSFIPAEV
;
A
#
# COMPACT_ATOMS: atom_id res chain seq x y z
N TYR A 1 -11.33 5.18 -7.00
CA TYR A 1 -10.69 3.89 -6.67
C TYR A 1 -10.71 3.78 -5.17
N SER A 2 -11.67 3.03 -4.62
CA SER A 2 -11.81 2.83 -3.17
C SER A 2 -11.25 1.46 -2.79
N ALA A 3 -10.62 1.40 -1.63
CA ALA A 3 -10.05 0.21 -1.01
C ALA A 3 -11.08 -0.68 -0.28
N PHE A 4 -12.34 -0.22 -0.19
CA PHE A 4 -13.40 -0.86 0.60
C PHE A 4 -14.67 -1.18 -0.19
N THR A 5 -14.84 -0.60 -1.38
CA THR A 5 -16.00 -0.90 -2.26
C THR A 5 -15.50 -1.36 -3.62
N CYS A 6 -15.46 -2.70 -3.79
CA CYS A 6 -14.94 -3.40 -4.97
C CYS A 6 -13.43 -3.15 -5.22
N PRO A 7 -12.55 -3.58 -4.29
CA PRO A 7 -11.11 -3.43 -4.45
C PRO A 7 -10.61 -4.21 -5.67
N HIS A 8 -9.60 -3.67 -6.35
CA HIS A 8 -8.97 -4.36 -7.48
C HIS A 8 -8.30 -5.65 -7.01
N THR A 9 -8.64 -6.76 -7.66
CA THR A 9 -8.07 -8.07 -7.38
C THR A 9 -6.64 -8.16 -7.88
N SER A 10 -5.72 -8.68 -7.08
CA SER A 10 -4.31 -8.79 -7.46
C SER A 10 -3.92 -10.22 -7.85
N CYS A 11 -3.19 -10.36 -8.95
CA CYS A 11 -2.76 -11.67 -9.48
C CYS A 11 -1.53 -12.26 -8.74
N GLY A 12 -0.71 -11.43 -8.09
CA GLY A 12 0.49 -11.87 -7.37
C GLY A 12 1.79 -11.21 -7.84
N CYS A 13 1.78 -10.51 -8.99
CA CYS A 13 2.96 -9.87 -9.58
C CYS A 13 3.16 -8.40 -9.14
N PHE A 14 2.45 -7.94 -8.12
CA PHE A 14 2.58 -6.57 -7.62
C PHE A 14 3.96 -6.32 -7.00
N GLU A 15 4.44 -5.09 -7.13
CA GLU A 15 5.74 -4.67 -6.60
C GLU A 15 5.67 -4.29 -5.12
N GLY A 16 4.47 -3.89 -4.66
CA GLY A 16 4.21 -3.54 -3.26
C GLY A 16 2.78 -3.84 -2.84
N ILE A 17 2.50 -3.64 -1.55
CA ILE A 17 1.19 -3.80 -0.93
C ILE A 17 0.87 -2.53 -0.16
N ALA A 18 -0.31 -1.96 -0.39
CA ALA A 18 -0.95 -1.05 0.54
C ALA A 18 -1.89 -1.85 1.44
N PHE A 19 -1.64 -1.84 2.75
CA PHE A 19 -2.42 -2.56 3.75
C PHE A 19 -3.06 -1.58 4.74
N TYR A 20 -4.32 -1.80 5.08
CA TYR A 20 -5.06 -0.95 6.00
C TYR A 20 -4.68 -1.26 7.46
N ILE A 21 -4.57 -0.21 8.27
CA ILE A 21 -4.23 -0.23 9.70
C ILE A 21 -5.43 0.37 10.44
N PRO A 22 -6.31 -0.47 11.01
CA PRO A 22 -7.54 -0.02 11.66
C PRO A 22 -7.32 0.95 12.82
N GLU A 23 -6.23 0.79 13.57
CA GLU A 23 -5.95 1.55 14.81
C GLU A 23 -5.76 3.04 14.57
N VAL A 24 -5.36 3.43 13.35
CA VAL A 24 -5.09 4.82 12.96
C VAL A 24 -5.86 5.20 11.70
N GLU A 25 -6.81 4.36 11.28
CA GLU A 25 -7.64 4.53 10.09
C GLU A 25 -6.84 4.94 8.83
N GLY A 26 -5.70 4.28 8.61
CA GLY A 26 -4.74 4.64 7.56
C GLY A 26 -4.18 3.43 6.82
N PHE A 27 -3.31 3.69 5.85
CA PHE A 27 -2.62 2.67 5.06
C PHE A 27 -1.12 2.65 5.39
N GLY A 28 -0.61 1.44 5.58
CA GLY A 28 0.81 1.15 5.49
C GLY A 28 1.17 0.72 4.06
N ILE A 29 2.37 1.09 3.60
CA ILE A 29 2.90 0.68 2.30
C ILE A 29 4.16 -0.13 2.49
N VAL A 30 4.28 -1.26 1.81
CA VAL A 30 5.50 -2.07 1.78
C VAL A 30 5.82 -2.58 0.38
N MET A 31 7.09 -2.55 -0.01
CA MET A 31 7.55 -3.12 -1.27
C MET A 31 8.04 -4.55 -1.08
N ARG A 32 7.99 -5.35 -2.14
CA ARG A 32 8.45 -6.74 -2.18
C ARG A 32 9.90 -6.92 -1.72
N GLY A 33 10.74 -5.92 -1.92
CA GLY A 33 12.14 -5.93 -1.50
C GLY A 33 12.37 -5.71 0.00
N TYR A 34 11.34 -5.31 0.76
CA TYR A 34 11.46 -5.08 2.20
C TYR A 34 11.59 -6.40 2.95
N ARG A 35 12.64 -6.52 3.77
CA ARG A 35 13.01 -7.80 4.43
C ARG A 35 12.55 -7.91 5.88
N ASP A 36 12.24 -6.78 6.51
CA ASP A 36 11.81 -6.75 7.90
C ASP A 36 10.29 -6.92 8.01
N VAL A 37 9.81 -7.00 9.25
CA VAL A 37 8.39 -6.98 9.56
C VAL A 37 7.85 -5.55 9.46
N THR A 38 6.64 -5.39 8.95
CA THR A 38 5.99 -4.09 8.90
C THR A 38 5.36 -3.74 10.26
N VAL A 39 4.78 -2.55 10.37
CA VAL A 39 4.16 -2.06 11.61
C VAL A 39 3.02 -2.94 12.15
N ASN A 40 2.41 -3.79 11.32
CA ASN A 40 1.40 -4.75 11.75
C ASN A 40 2.00 -6.10 12.22
N GLY A 41 3.33 -6.22 12.28
CA GLY A 41 4.04 -7.41 12.71
C GLY A 41 4.19 -8.51 11.65
N LEU A 42 3.76 -8.26 10.40
CA LEU A 42 3.82 -9.25 9.32
C LEU A 42 4.93 -8.92 8.31
N PRO A 43 5.64 -9.93 7.77
CA PRO A 43 6.51 -9.73 6.63
C PRO A 43 5.71 -9.57 5.33
N PHE A 44 6.35 -9.05 4.28
CA PHE A 44 5.73 -8.88 2.97
C PHE A 44 5.11 -10.17 2.42
N SER A 45 5.82 -11.31 2.55
CA SER A 45 5.35 -12.61 2.03
C SER A 45 4.00 -13.02 2.59
N THR A 46 3.81 -12.88 3.91
CA THR A 46 2.53 -13.20 4.58
C THR A 46 1.40 -12.31 4.11
N MET A 47 1.65 -11.02 3.90
CA MET A 47 0.64 -10.11 3.34
C MET A 47 0.38 -10.37 1.86
N ALA A 48 1.39 -10.79 1.10
CA ALA A 48 1.25 -11.12 -0.32
C ALA A 48 0.28 -12.30 -0.53
N ASP A 49 0.33 -13.31 0.35
CA ASP A 49 -0.60 -14.44 0.33
C ASP A 49 -2.06 -13.98 0.54
N SER A 50 -2.26 -12.96 1.37
CA SER A 50 -3.58 -12.37 1.62
C SER A 50 -4.06 -11.46 0.48
N THR A 51 -3.13 -10.81 -0.23
CA THR A 51 -3.43 -9.85 -1.30
C THR A 51 -3.60 -10.52 -2.67
N ALA A 52 -2.94 -11.65 -2.91
CA ALA A 52 -2.92 -12.35 -4.19
C ALA A 52 -4.11 -13.32 -4.38
N GLY A 53 -4.15 -13.95 -5.57
CA GLY A 53 -5.09 -15.02 -5.88
C GLY A 53 -6.41 -14.56 -6.51
N GLY A 54 -6.49 -13.34 -7.01
CA GLY A 54 -7.70 -12.85 -7.68
C GLY A 54 -8.88 -12.61 -6.73
N ARG A 55 -8.62 -12.58 -5.41
CA ARG A 55 -9.62 -12.33 -4.37
C ARG A 55 -9.75 -10.83 -4.13
N GLN A 56 -10.96 -10.39 -3.84
CA GLN A 56 -11.20 -9.06 -3.28
C GLN A 56 -11.00 -9.17 -1.78
N VAL A 57 -9.94 -8.56 -1.27
CA VAL A 57 -9.64 -8.52 0.15
C VAL A 57 -9.60 -7.07 0.56
N ASP A 58 -10.60 -6.68 1.35
CA ASP A 58 -10.72 -5.31 1.83
C ASP A 58 -9.48 -4.92 2.64
N GLY A 59 -9.01 -3.70 2.39
CA GLY A 59 -7.83 -3.18 3.06
C GLY A 59 -6.48 -3.71 2.55
N PHE A 60 -6.41 -4.70 1.65
CA PHE A 60 -5.15 -5.18 1.07
C PHE A 60 -5.11 -5.00 -0.45
N HIS A 61 -4.16 -4.19 -0.92
CA HIS A 61 -4.08 -3.79 -2.34
C HIS A 61 -2.69 -4.00 -2.89
N GLY A 62 -2.57 -4.80 -3.95
CA GLY A 62 -1.36 -4.88 -4.74
C GLY A 62 -1.14 -3.56 -5.50
N ILE A 63 0.04 -2.98 -5.36
CA ILE A 63 0.42 -1.71 -6.00
C ILE A 63 1.78 -1.83 -6.71
N SER A 64 2.09 -0.83 -7.54
CA SER A 64 3.39 -0.66 -8.18
C SER A 64 4.07 0.63 -7.71
N LEU A 65 5.40 0.70 -7.86
CA LEU A 65 6.17 1.92 -7.57
C LEU A 65 5.67 3.10 -8.41
N GLU A 66 5.38 2.86 -9.69
CA GLU A 66 4.86 3.89 -10.58
C GLU A 66 3.44 4.34 -10.22
N TYR A 67 2.60 3.44 -9.68
CA TYR A 67 1.26 3.84 -9.24
C TYR A 67 1.31 4.85 -8.09
N MET A 68 2.29 4.72 -7.19
CA MET A 68 2.54 5.68 -6.11
C MET A 68 2.94 7.07 -6.63
N ARG A 69 3.52 7.19 -7.83
CA ARG A 69 3.82 8.50 -8.44
C ARG A 69 2.61 9.19 -9.04
N SER A 70 1.48 8.48 -9.18
CA SER A 70 0.28 9.03 -9.76
C SER A 70 -0.44 9.96 -8.78
N PRO A 71 -0.96 11.12 -9.22
CA PRO A 71 -1.87 11.93 -8.39
C PRO A 71 -3.20 11.20 -8.10
N LYS A 72 -3.46 10.06 -8.76
CA LYS A 72 -4.62 9.19 -8.51
C LYS A 72 -4.32 8.04 -7.55
N PHE A 73 -3.14 8.02 -6.93
CA PHE A 73 -2.79 7.01 -5.93
C PHE A 73 -3.82 7.01 -4.80
N ILE A 74 -4.56 5.90 -4.63
CA ILE A 74 -5.57 5.69 -3.58
C ILE A 74 -6.54 6.88 -3.42
N ALA A 75 -6.80 7.61 -4.51
CA ALA A 75 -7.42 8.94 -4.43
C ALA A 75 -8.86 8.92 -3.90
N ALA A 76 -9.59 7.80 -3.98
CA ALA A 76 -10.93 7.76 -3.38
C ALA A 76 -10.93 7.43 -1.88
N ASP A 77 -9.83 6.96 -1.32
CA ASP A 77 -9.72 6.74 0.13
C ASP A 77 -8.99 7.90 0.83
N GLY A 78 -8.43 8.86 0.08
CA GLY A 78 -7.73 10.05 0.58
C GLY A 78 -6.26 10.16 0.14
N GLY A 79 -5.81 9.26 -0.73
CA GLY A 79 -4.46 9.27 -1.29
C GLY A 79 -3.37 9.26 -0.23
N TYR A 80 -2.35 10.11 -0.40
CA TYR A 80 -1.20 10.14 0.51
C TYR A 80 -1.55 10.59 1.93
N GLU A 81 -2.59 11.38 2.15
CA GLU A 81 -3.03 11.80 3.48
C GLU A 81 -3.43 10.61 4.37
N ARG A 82 -3.84 9.49 3.77
CA ARG A 82 -4.12 8.26 4.50
C ARG A 82 -2.90 7.38 4.72
N VAL A 83 -1.75 7.68 4.14
CA VAL A 83 -0.54 6.85 4.30
C VAL A 83 0.14 7.21 5.61
N VAL A 84 0.02 6.32 6.59
CA VAL A 84 0.50 6.52 7.96
C VAL A 84 1.84 5.82 8.22
N TRP A 85 2.22 4.87 7.35
CA TRP A 85 3.48 4.14 7.51
C TRP A 85 4.08 3.71 6.18
N MET A 86 5.41 3.84 6.07
CA MET A 86 6.20 3.42 4.91
C MET A 86 7.67 3.24 5.33
N PRO A 87 8.41 2.26 4.76
CA PRO A 87 9.85 2.15 4.96
C PRO A 87 10.59 3.44 4.57
N SER A 88 11.63 3.80 5.32
CA SER A 88 12.44 5.01 5.10
C SER A 88 12.95 5.12 3.67
N ASP A 89 13.50 4.04 3.15
CA ASP A 89 14.13 4.00 1.82
C ASP A 89 13.09 4.23 0.72
N LEU A 90 11.87 3.72 0.91
CA LEU A 90 10.76 3.96 -0.01
C LEU A 90 10.29 5.41 0.06
N LYS A 91 10.20 5.98 1.28
CA LYS A 91 9.84 7.39 1.48
C LYS A 91 10.84 8.32 0.80
N GLU A 92 12.14 8.01 0.87
CA GLU A 92 13.18 8.79 0.19
C GLU A 92 13.06 8.72 -1.34
N GLN A 93 12.83 7.53 -1.89
CA GLN A 93 12.65 7.34 -3.35
C GLN A 93 11.42 8.09 -3.90
N LEU A 94 10.35 8.18 -3.10
CA LEU A 94 9.09 8.81 -3.51
C LEU A 94 8.96 10.27 -3.08
N ARG A 95 9.95 10.84 -2.39
CA ARG A 95 9.88 12.16 -1.75
C ARG A 95 9.42 13.28 -2.69
N SER A 96 9.82 13.25 -3.97
CA SER A 96 9.42 14.27 -4.95
C SER A 96 7.98 14.13 -5.46
N PHE A 97 7.35 12.99 -5.21
CA PHE A 97 5.99 12.67 -5.66
C PHE A 97 4.96 12.69 -4.53
N ILE A 98 5.41 12.63 -3.27
CA ILE A 98 4.55 12.80 -2.10
C ILE A 98 4.23 14.29 -1.96
N PRO A 99 2.94 14.67 -1.85
CA PRO A 99 2.55 16.07 -1.62
C PRO A 99 3.25 16.63 -0.37
N ALA A 100 3.78 17.87 -0.47
CA ALA A 100 4.53 18.49 0.64
C ALA A 100 3.67 18.81 1.87
N GLU A 101 2.35 18.75 1.72
CA GLU A 101 1.35 19.02 2.75
C GLU A 101 1.06 17.79 3.65
N VAL A 102 1.68 16.64 3.34
CA VAL A 102 1.50 15.33 4.00
C VAL A 102 2.74 14.91 4.79
#